data_AF-A0A8R7V371-F1
#
_entry.id   AF-A0A8R7V371-F1
#
_cell.length_a   1.000
_cell.length_b   1.000
_cell.length_c   1.000
_cell.angle_alpha   90.00
_cell.angle_beta   90.00
_cell.angle_gamma   90.00
#
_symmetry.space_group_name_H-M   'P 1'
#
loop_
_entity.id
_entity.type
_entity.pdbx_description
1 polymer ?
#
loop_
_entity_poly.entity_id
_entity_poly.type
_entity_poly.pdbx_seq_one_letter_code
_entity_poly.pdbx_strand_id
1 'polypeptide(L)'
;MAAIKTKYKVMKNWMGDPCVPNNMVWDTLTCDYANASPPRVRSINMSSNRLSGDISSSFASLENIQYLNLSNNNLIGSIPYALSQLKSLTVL
;
A
#
# COMPACT_ATOMS: atom_id res chain seq x y z
N MET A 1 17.78 16.96 5.46
CA MET A 1 16.70 15.98 5.15
C MET A 1 17.13 14.80 4.25
N ALA A 2 18.26 14.84 3.54
CA ALA A 2 18.68 13.74 2.64
C ALA A 2 19.25 12.49 3.36
N ALA A 3 19.88 12.64 4.53
CA ALA A 3 20.63 11.56 5.18
C ALA A 3 19.79 10.38 5.69
N ILE A 4 18.52 10.61 6.09
CA ILE A 4 17.63 9.55 6.57
C ILE A 4 17.11 8.69 5.40
N LYS A 5 16.73 9.33 4.27
CA LYS A 5 16.22 8.62 3.09
C LYS A 5 17.25 7.63 2.54
N THR A 6 18.51 8.04 2.45
CA THR A 6 19.61 7.21 1.96
C THR A 6 20.01 6.12 2.95
N LYS A 7 20.04 6.41 4.26
CA LYS A 7 20.43 5.45 5.32
C LYS A 7 19.45 4.28 5.46
N TYR A 8 18.15 4.54 5.28
CA TYR A 8 17.10 3.53 5.43
C TYR A 8 16.54 3.01 4.10
N LYS A 9 17.11 3.44 2.97
CA LYS A 9 16.56 3.18 1.61
C LYS A 9 15.06 3.47 1.52
N VAL A 10 14.60 4.54 2.17
CA VAL A 10 13.18 4.95 2.10
C VAL A 10 12.93 5.47 0.69
N MET A 11 12.42 4.59 -0.18
CA MET A 11 12.09 4.88 -1.59
C MET A 11 10.92 5.87 -1.77
N LYS A 12 10.37 6.44 -0.70
CA LYS A 12 8.94 6.73 -0.67
C LYS A 12 8.66 8.15 -0.18
N ASN A 13 8.13 8.98 -1.07
CA ASN A 13 7.59 10.31 -0.75
C ASN A 13 6.21 10.20 -0.07
N TRP A 14 6.10 9.36 0.97
CA TRP A 14 4.85 9.12 1.68
C TRP A 14 4.54 10.26 2.66
N MET A 15 3.99 11.34 2.11
CA MET A 15 3.49 12.48 2.87
C MET A 15 2.15 12.90 2.29
N GLY A 16 1.17 13.19 3.14
CA GLY A 16 -0.15 13.63 2.71
C GLY A 16 -1.01 12.50 2.15
N ASP A 17 -1.91 12.83 1.22
CA ASP A 17 -2.81 11.88 0.59
C ASP A 17 -2.05 11.01 -0.43
N PRO A 18 -2.23 9.68 -0.43
CA PRO A 18 -1.51 8.78 -1.34
C PRO A 18 -1.86 8.96 -2.82
N CYS A 19 -3.05 9.51 -3.12
CA CYS A 19 -3.58 9.67 -4.47
C CYS A 19 -3.67 11.13 -4.92
N VAL A 20 -3.47 12.10 -4.02
CA VAL A 20 -3.66 13.53 -4.31
C VAL A 20 -2.42 14.34 -3.94
N PRO A 21 -1.89 15.17 -4.86
CA PRO A 21 -2.31 15.36 -6.26
C PRO A 21 -1.91 14.18 -7.18
N ASN A 22 -2.59 14.03 -8.32
CA ASN A 22 -2.38 12.92 -9.28
C ASN A 22 -0.93 12.81 -9.82
N ASN A 23 -0.15 13.89 -9.75
CA ASN A 23 1.26 13.89 -10.14
C ASN A 23 2.24 13.55 -8.99
N MET A 24 1.73 13.31 -7.78
CA MET A 24 2.51 12.96 -6.58
C MET A 24 1.99 11.70 -5.90
N VAL A 25 1.42 10.77 -6.69
CA VAL A 25 1.05 9.45 -6.20
C VAL A 25 2.26 8.81 -5.55
N TRP A 26 2.05 8.23 -4.37
CA TRP A 26 3.10 7.57 -3.64
C TRP A 26 3.76 6.49 -4.50
N ASP A 27 5.09 6.40 -4.40
CA ASP A 27 5.83 5.36 -5.08
C ASP A 27 5.32 3.98 -4.65
N THR A 28 5.15 3.10 -5.62
CA THR A 28 4.64 1.72 -5.49
C THR A 28 3.14 1.54 -5.30
N LEU A 29 2.32 2.57 -5.45
CA LEU A 29 0.87 2.43 -5.49
C LEU A 29 0.25 3.08 -6.73
N THR A 30 -0.95 2.64 -7.09
CA THR A 30 -1.75 3.24 -8.17
C THR A 30 -3.14 3.57 -7.64
N CYS A 31 -3.72 4.65 -8.14
CA CYS A 31 -5.05 5.10 -7.74
C CYS A 31 -6.03 5.07 -8.93
N ASP A 32 -7.30 4.84 -8.62
CA ASP A 32 -8.40 4.98 -9.57
C ASP A 32 -8.93 6.42 -9.53
N TYR A 33 -8.71 7.15 -10.63
CA TYR A 33 -9.19 8.52 -10.83
C TYR A 33 -10.45 8.60 -11.70
N ALA A 34 -10.77 7.53 -12.42
CA ALA A 34 -11.85 7.55 -13.42
C ALA A 34 -13.20 7.22 -12.78
N ASN A 35 -13.20 6.36 -11.76
CA ASN A 35 -14.43 5.81 -11.20
C ASN A 35 -14.70 6.25 -9.75
N ALA A 36 -13.82 7.06 -9.15
CA ALA A 36 -13.94 7.49 -7.76
C ALA A 36 -13.52 8.96 -7.56
N SER A 37 -14.34 9.72 -6.84
CA SER A 37 -14.04 11.08 -6.35
C SER A 37 -14.38 11.15 -4.85
N PRO A 38 -13.38 11.24 -3.95
CA PRO A 38 -11.94 11.35 -4.20
C PRO A 38 -11.34 10.06 -4.78
N PRO A 39 -10.17 10.14 -5.46
CA PRO A 39 -9.48 8.98 -6.00
C PRO A 39 -9.13 7.97 -4.90
N ARG A 40 -9.19 6.68 -5.24
CA ARG A 40 -8.98 5.58 -4.28
C ARG A 40 -7.81 4.71 -4.69
N VAL A 41 -7.06 4.20 -3.71
CA VAL A 41 -5.96 3.26 -3.96
C VAL A 41 -6.51 1.97 -4.57
N ARG A 42 -5.90 1.53 -5.67
CA ARG A 42 -6.30 0.35 -6.45
C ARG A 42 -5.26 -0.76 -6.41
N SER A 43 -3.97 -0.41 -6.37
CA SER A 43 -2.87 -1.37 -6.31
C SER A 43 -1.81 -0.89 -5.33
N ILE A 44 -1.28 -1.82 -4.54
CA ILE A 44 -0.15 -1.61 -3.65
C ILE A 44 0.87 -2.72 -3.89
N ASN A 45 2.10 -2.35 -4.26
CA ASN A 45 3.23 -3.28 -4.30
C ASN A 45 4.26 -2.88 -3.25
N MET A 46 4.29 -3.59 -2.12
CA MET A 46 5.33 -3.42 -1.11
C MET A 46 6.24 -4.64 -1.00
N SER A 47 6.36 -5.43 -2.07
CA SER A 47 7.26 -6.57 -2.08
C SER A 47 8.72 -6.15 -1.87
N SER A 48 9.53 -7.03 -1.29
CA SER A 48 10.99 -6.84 -1.17
C SER A 48 11.44 -5.61 -0.37
N ASN A 49 10.64 -5.15 0.60
CA ASN A 49 10.92 -3.95 1.39
C ASN A 49 11.44 -4.25 2.81
N ARG A 50 11.75 -5.51 3.13
CA ARG A 50 12.20 -5.94 4.48
C ARG A 50 11.24 -5.53 5.60
N LEU A 51 9.96 -5.35 5.28
CA LEU A 51 8.92 -5.01 6.27
C LEU A 51 8.85 -6.13 7.31
N SER A 52 8.64 -5.77 8.57
CA SER A 52 8.58 -6.72 9.68
C SER A 52 7.40 -6.43 10.60
N GLY A 53 7.01 -7.44 11.39
CA GLY A 53 5.82 -7.38 12.23
C GLY A 53 4.60 -7.98 11.52
N ASP A 54 3.42 -7.78 12.10
CA ASP A 54 2.18 -8.37 11.60
C ASP A 54 1.53 -7.51 10.51
N ILE A 55 0.76 -8.15 9.63
CA ILE A 55 -0.07 -7.44 8.66
C ILE A 55 -1.23 -6.77 9.43
N SER A 56 -1.40 -5.46 9.27
CA SER A 56 -2.46 -4.71 9.95
C SER A 56 -3.84 -4.97 9.31
N SER A 57 -4.88 -5.12 10.14
CA SER A 57 -6.27 -5.17 9.66
C SER A 57 -6.72 -3.88 8.97
N SER A 58 -5.99 -2.77 9.14
CA SER A 58 -6.28 -1.48 8.49
C SER A 58 -6.23 -1.54 6.96
N PHE A 59 -5.55 -2.51 6.36
CA PHE A 59 -5.61 -2.74 4.91
C PHE A 59 -7.03 -3.05 4.42
N ALA A 60 -7.91 -3.56 5.29
CA ALA A 60 -9.32 -3.79 4.96
C ALA A 60 -10.12 -2.49 4.71
N SER A 61 -9.61 -1.33 5.11
CA SER A 61 -10.22 -0.03 4.80
C SER A 61 -10.07 0.37 3.32
N LEU A 62 -9.20 -0.31 2.58
CA LEU A 62 -8.97 -0.07 1.16
C LEU A 62 -9.97 -0.89 0.32
N GLU A 63 -11.27 -0.63 0.46
CA GLU A 63 -12.34 -1.47 -0.11
C GLU A 63 -12.27 -1.67 -1.64
N ASN A 64 -11.61 -0.75 -2.34
CA ASN A 64 -11.42 -0.77 -3.80
C ASN A 64 -10.07 -1.35 -4.26
N ILE A 65 -9.25 -1.85 -3.33
CA ILE A 65 -7.97 -2.45 -3.67
C ILE A 65 -8.17 -3.74 -4.44
N GLN A 66 -7.44 -3.88 -5.54
CA GLN A 66 -7.51 -5.03 -6.44
C GLN A 66 -6.24 -5.88 -6.39
N TYR A 67 -5.13 -5.25 -6.04
CA TYR A 67 -3.81 -5.88 -5.98
C TYR A 67 -3.09 -5.41 -4.72
N LEU A 68 -2.67 -6.35 -3.88
CA LEU A 68 -1.86 -6.10 -2.70
C LEU A 68 -0.71 -7.11 -2.67
N ASN A 69 0.50 -6.67 -2.96
CA ASN A 69 1.67 -7.57 -2.89
C ASN A 69 2.57 -7.20 -1.71
N LEU A 70 2.63 -8.10 -0.73
CA LEU A 70 3.48 -8.00 0.45
C LEU A 70 4.59 -9.07 0.48
N SER A 71 4.80 -9.78 -0.63
CA SER A 71 5.77 -10.87 -0.73
C SER A 71 7.22 -10.44 -0.49
N ASN A 72 8.11 -11.38 -0.16
CA ASN A 72 9.52 -11.11 0.08
C ASN A 72 9.76 -10.02 1.15
N ASN A 73 9.04 -10.13 2.26
CA ASN A 73 9.24 -9.31 3.46
C ASN A 73 9.46 -10.22 4.67
N ASN A 74 9.85 -9.63 5.80
CA ASN A 74 10.05 -10.29 7.09
C ASN A 74 8.77 -10.21 7.95
N LEU A 75 7.60 -10.24 7.31
CA LEU A 75 6.31 -10.18 8.00
C LEU A 75 6.08 -11.47 8.77
N ILE A 76 5.50 -11.35 9.95
CA ILE A 76 5.19 -12.46 10.86
C ILE A 76 3.70 -12.45 11.20
N GLY A 77 3.27 -13.38 12.04
CA GLY A 77 1.89 -13.49 12.49
C GLY A 77 0.94 -14.07 11.45
N SER A 78 -0.35 -13.83 11.66
CA SER A 78 -1.43 -14.38 10.83
C SER A 78 -1.92 -13.37 9.80
N ILE A 79 -2.43 -13.86 8.67
CA ILE A 79 -3.15 -13.01 7.71
C ILE A 79 -4.46 -12.55 8.39
N PRO A 80 -4.71 -11.23 8.53
CA PRO A 80 -5.91 -10.73 9.19
C PRO A 80 -7.16 -11.19 8.44
N TYR A 81 -8.12 -11.74 9.17
CA TYR A 81 -9.43 -12.10 8.59
C TYR A 81 -10.12 -10.91 7.91
N ALA A 82 -9.86 -9.69 8.36
CA ALA A 82 -10.38 -8.47 7.75
C ALA A 82 -10.02 -8.35 6.24
N LEU A 83 -8.90 -8.92 5.79
CA LEU A 83 -8.54 -8.94 4.36
C LEU A 83 -9.50 -9.80 3.53
N SER A 84 -10.16 -10.80 4.12
CA SER A 84 -11.20 -11.58 3.43
C SER A 84 -12.43 -10.76 3.04
N GLN A 85 -12.62 -9.60 3.67
CA GLN A 85 -13.75 -8.72 3.42
C GLN A 85 -13.53 -7.81 2.20
N LEU A 86 -12.30 -7.78 1.64
CA LEU A 86 -11.96 -6.99 0.47
C LEU A 86 -12.51 -7.65 -0.81
N LYS A 87 -13.75 -7.32 -1.16
CA LYS A 87 -14.47 -7.89 -2.31
C LYS A 87 -13.82 -7.62 -3.66
N SER A 88 -13.07 -6.52 -3.76
CA SER A 88 -12.39 -6.11 -4.99
C SER A 88 -11.01 -6.75 -5.16
N LEU A 89 -10.47 -7.40 -4.11
CA LEU A 89 -9.11 -7.93 -4.11
C LEU A 89 -9.04 -9.20 -4.97
N THR A 90 -8.19 -9.16 -5.99
CA THR A 90 -8.00 -10.26 -6.94
C THR A 90 -6.63 -10.91 -6.81
N VAL A 91 -5.64 -10.17 -6.31
CA VAL A 91 -4.26 -10.64 -6.14
C VAL A 91 -3.75 -10.21 -4.76
N LEU A 92 -3.26 -11.18 -3.98
CA LEU A 92 -2.67 -11.02 -2.64
C LEU A 92 -1.29 -11.70 -2.57
#